data_AF-A0A2N0Z979-F1
#
_entry.id   AF-A0A2N0Z979-F1
#
_cell.length_a   1.000
_cell.length_b   1.000
_cell.length_c   1.000
_cell.angle_alpha   90.00
_cell.angle_beta   90.00
_cell.angle_gamma   90.00
#
_symmetry.space_group_name_H-M   'P 1'
#
loop_
_entity.id
_entity.type
_entity.pdbx_description
1 polymer ?
#
loop_
_entity_poly.entity_id
_entity_poly.type
_entity_poly.pdbx_seq_one_letter_code
_entity_poly.pdbx_strand_id
1 'polypeptide(L)'
;MALLFYVKRVFPDTRLDEDLSIKPFKSVDLFIPSLGLAIEYDGLHPHRNRRDKDEEKSKRVLEKNLSLLRIREEGLPEFTFSHSNLKIYSYKRTGEPSVNEYIKAVLLFLGADKLIIDEVDVLKDTIPILRQLSPVKVNNSLQDLFPELEGEWHFERNAPFTPEHFKAKSGYQVWWKCKKNGHDFDAKIISRTKGHGCRFCTGNEVTVESSLAYLFPSIALEWDYERNGELIPERISAHSNEVVFWNCPDCHSSYDNMVNERTGRGENCPYCAGKRVNDTNSLAVLRPNLANEWHPTENKKQPSEIPLGSHYLATWICERGHTYTSYVYSRVAGRGCKRCYEEFGRFQPHKVPFEKSIAKKKPYLLKLWDYEMNEFSPEETGAYARELVWWKCANGCSWQQSPNARNSSRCKCCRVKF
;
A
#
# COMPACT_ATOMS: atom_id res chain seq x y z
N MET A 1 -31.82 23.35 3.18
CA MET A 1 -30.58 23.96 3.70
C MET A 1 -29.32 23.42 3.03
N ALA A 2 -29.06 22.10 3.06
CA ALA A 2 -27.90 21.52 2.37
C ALA A 2 -27.91 21.83 0.86
N LEU A 3 -29.03 21.57 0.17
CA LEU A 3 -29.16 21.90 -1.26
C LEU A 3 -28.90 23.40 -1.54
N LEU A 4 -29.52 24.30 -0.77
CA LEU A 4 -29.30 25.74 -0.87
C LEU A 4 -27.81 26.11 -0.75
N PHE A 5 -27.10 25.53 0.24
CA PHE A 5 -25.68 25.79 0.48
C PHE A 5 -24.84 25.53 -0.77
N TYR A 6 -24.99 24.35 -1.37
CA TYR A 6 -24.22 23.97 -2.54
C TYR A 6 -24.65 24.70 -3.81
N VAL A 7 -25.96 24.87 -4.02
CA VAL A 7 -26.47 25.62 -5.18
C VAL A 7 -25.98 27.07 -5.15
N LYS A 8 -25.93 27.72 -3.97
CA LYS A 8 -25.38 29.07 -3.83
C LYS A 8 -23.90 29.21 -4.16
N ARG A 9 -23.11 28.13 -4.11
CA ARG A 9 -21.71 28.15 -4.53
C ARG A 9 -21.57 28.31 -6.05
N VAL A 10 -22.58 27.89 -6.80
CA VAL A 10 -22.61 27.98 -8.27
C VAL A 10 -23.45 29.17 -8.73
N PHE A 11 -24.59 29.39 -8.08
CA PHE A 11 -25.54 30.47 -8.38
C PHE A 11 -25.78 31.31 -7.12
N PRO A 12 -24.94 32.31 -6.82
CA PRO A 12 -25.04 33.13 -5.60
C PRO A 12 -26.37 33.88 -5.45
N ASP A 13 -27.07 34.13 -6.56
CA ASP A 13 -28.38 34.78 -6.61
C ASP A 13 -29.55 33.87 -6.19
N THR A 14 -29.29 32.61 -5.84
CA THR A 14 -30.29 31.65 -5.38
C THR A 14 -31.01 32.13 -4.11
N ARG A 15 -32.34 32.12 -4.15
CA ARG A 15 -33.23 32.55 -3.06
C ARG A 15 -33.96 31.35 -2.46
N LEU A 16 -34.13 31.38 -1.14
CA LEU A 16 -34.87 30.38 -0.37
C LEU A 16 -36.29 30.90 -0.11
N ASP A 17 -37.30 30.03 -0.24
CA ASP A 17 -38.70 30.36 0.05
C ASP A 17 -39.22 31.59 -0.73
N GLU A 18 -38.89 31.70 -2.01
CA GLU A 18 -39.27 32.85 -2.86
C GLU A 18 -40.78 32.85 -3.19
N ASP A 19 -41.47 33.96 -2.93
CA ASP A 19 -42.87 34.16 -3.36
C ASP A 19 -42.93 34.60 -4.83
N LEU A 20 -43.24 33.66 -5.72
CA LEU A 20 -43.45 33.91 -7.15
C LEU A 20 -44.87 34.39 -7.50
N SER A 21 -45.65 34.81 -6.49
CA SER A 21 -47.06 35.19 -6.61
C SER A 21 -47.94 34.11 -7.24
N ILE A 22 -47.72 32.86 -6.82
CA ILE A 22 -48.41 31.65 -7.30
C ILE A 22 -49.53 31.20 -6.34
N LYS A 23 -50.55 32.04 -6.12
CA LYS A 23 -51.64 31.74 -5.18
C LYS A 23 -52.38 30.43 -5.56
N PRO A 24 -52.82 29.61 -4.57
CA PRO A 24 -52.78 29.85 -3.12
C PRO A 24 -51.43 29.49 -2.46
N PHE A 25 -50.42 29.07 -3.20
CA PHE A 25 -49.12 28.68 -2.66
C PHE A 25 -48.30 29.91 -2.26
N LYS A 26 -47.58 29.79 -1.15
CA LYS A 26 -46.84 30.90 -0.54
C LYS A 26 -45.51 31.16 -1.25
N SER A 27 -44.77 30.11 -1.58
CA SER A 27 -43.42 30.20 -2.13
C SER A 27 -43.02 28.91 -2.83
N VAL A 28 -41.92 28.97 -3.58
CA VAL A 28 -41.15 27.82 -4.03
C VAL A 28 -39.94 27.61 -3.12
N ASP A 29 -39.48 26.37 -2.97
CA ASP A 29 -38.40 26.08 -2.00
C ASP A 29 -37.11 26.80 -2.36
N LEU A 30 -36.69 26.74 -3.62
CA LEU A 30 -35.57 27.51 -4.14
C LEU A 30 -35.93 28.18 -5.46
N PHE A 31 -35.39 29.37 -5.69
CA PHE A 31 -35.48 30.08 -6.96
C PHE A 31 -34.10 30.59 -7.38
N ILE A 32 -33.72 30.33 -8.63
CA ILE A 32 -32.48 30.80 -9.24
C ILE A 32 -32.86 31.82 -10.34
N PRO A 33 -32.86 33.13 -10.02
CA PRO A 33 -33.28 34.18 -10.95
C PRO A 33 -32.52 34.15 -12.28
N SER A 34 -31.21 34.00 -12.24
CA SER A 34 -30.32 33.95 -13.41
C SER A 34 -30.66 32.85 -14.42
N LEU A 35 -31.31 31.76 -13.96
CA LEU A 35 -31.75 30.66 -14.82
C LEU A 35 -33.26 30.68 -15.09
N GLY A 36 -34.02 31.56 -14.44
CA GLY A 36 -35.49 31.47 -14.43
C GLY A 36 -35.98 30.10 -13.94
N LEU A 37 -35.30 29.52 -12.96
CA LEU A 37 -35.52 28.14 -12.50
C LEU A 37 -36.03 28.11 -11.06
N ALA A 38 -37.17 27.48 -10.85
CA ALA A 38 -37.66 27.08 -9.54
C ALA A 38 -37.26 25.63 -9.24
N ILE A 39 -36.92 25.34 -7.99
CA ILE A 39 -36.65 23.99 -7.51
C ILE A 39 -37.55 23.69 -6.32
N GLU A 40 -38.18 22.52 -6.34
CA GLU A 40 -39.00 21.99 -5.25
C GLU A 40 -38.40 20.69 -4.72
N TYR A 41 -38.41 20.53 -3.40
CA TYR A 41 -38.00 19.30 -2.72
C TYR A 41 -39.22 18.63 -2.08
N ASP A 42 -39.58 17.46 -2.61
CA ASP A 42 -40.75 16.70 -2.16
C ASP A 42 -40.31 15.50 -1.31
N GLY A 43 -40.33 15.67 0.01
CA GLY A 43 -40.09 14.58 0.95
C GLY A 43 -41.26 13.58 0.99
N LEU A 44 -40.97 12.28 1.17
CA LEU A 44 -41.97 11.22 1.11
C LEU A 44 -43.12 11.43 2.10
N HIS A 45 -42.79 11.72 3.36
CA HIS A 45 -43.78 11.91 4.43
C HIS A 45 -44.73 13.11 4.21
N PRO A 46 -44.23 14.34 3.99
CA PRO A 46 -45.11 15.49 3.76
C PRO A 46 -45.93 15.42 2.47
N HIS A 47 -45.43 14.73 1.43
CA HIS A 47 -46.06 14.71 0.09
C HIS A 47 -46.80 13.42 -0.28
N ARG A 48 -46.80 12.38 0.57
CA ARG A 48 -47.39 11.05 0.28
C ARG A 48 -48.78 11.08 -0.35
N ASN A 49 -49.64 11.98 0.14
CA ASN A 49 -51.03 12.13 -0.27
C ASN A 49 -51.32 13.54 -0.84
N ARG A 50 -50.32 14.17 -1.48
CA ARG A 50 -50.43 15.56 -1.98
C ARG A 50 -50.24 15.70 -3.48
N ARG A 51 -50.27 14.61 -4.26
CA ARG A 51 -50.06 14.63 -5.72
C ARG A 51 -50.81 15.77 -6.41
N ASP A 52 -52.12 15.87 -6.21
CA ASP A 52 -52.94 16.87 -6.92
C ASP A 52 -52.54 18.32 -6.53
N LYS A 53 -52.09 18.54 -5.28
CA LYS A 53 -51.56 19.84 -4.82
C LYS A 53 -50.17 20.12 -5.40
N ASP A 54 -49.30 19.13 -5.46
CA ASP A 54 -47.96 19.25 -6.04
C ASP A 54 -48.06 19.54 -7.55
N GLU A 55 -48.98 18.86 -8.25
CA GLU A 55 -49.27 19.11 -9.67
C GLU A 55 -49.83 20.52 -9.90
N GLU A 56 -50.82 20.95 -9.11
CA GLU A 56 -51.37 22.30 -9.20
C GLU A 56 -50.29 23.36 -8.95
N LYS A 57 -49.46 23.20 -7.91
CA LYS A 57 -48.33 24.10 -7.65
C LYS A 57 -47.37 24.15 -8.84
N SER A 58 -47.09 22.99 -9.43
CA SER A 58 -46.20 22.88 -10.59
C SER A 58 -46.75 23.62 -11.81
N LYS A 59 -48.05 23.46 -12.11
CA LYS A 59 -48.72 24.17 -13.20
C LYS A 59 -48.64 25.69 -13.01
N ARG A 60 -48.88 26.20 -11.78
CA ARG A 60 -48.77 27.64 -11.48
C ARG A 60 -47.37 28.21 -11.69
N VAL A 61 -46.32 27.44 -11.39
CA VAL A 61 -44.94 27.86 -11.67
C VAL A 61 -44.69 27.90 -13.18
N LEU A 62 -45.14 26.89 -13.91
CA LEU A 62 -44.96 26.80 -15.36
C LEU A 62 -45.73 27.89 -16.12
N GLU A 63 -46.91 28.30 -15.63
CA GLU A 63 -47.69 29.44 -16.14
C GLU A 63 -46.92 30.77 -16.10
N LYS A 64 -45.90 30.89 -15.24
CA LYS A 64 -44.99 32.05 -15.19
C LYS A 64 -43.87 32.00 -16.23
N ASN A 65 -43.89 31.01 -17.14
CA ASN A 65 -42.85 30.74 -18.12
C ASN A 65 -41.47 30.47 -17.49
N LEU A 66 -41.47 29.86 -16.30
CA LEU A 66 -40.26 29.45 -15.59
C LEU A 66 -39.96 27.97 -15.83
N SER A 67 -38.68 27.60 -15.70
CA SER A 67 -38.30 26.20 -15.58
C SER A 67 -38.59 25.70 -14.17
N LEU A 68 -38.96 24.43 -14.04
CA LEU A 68 -39.23 23.78 -12.76
C LEU A 68 -38.49 22.44 -12.66
N LEU A 69 -37.68 22.29 -11.63
CA LEU A 69 -37.08 21.03 -11.23
C LEU A 69 -37.75 20.54 -9.92
N ARG A 70 -38.38 19.37 -9.93
CA ARG A 70 -38.86 18.72 -8.70
C ARG A 70 -37.95 17.55 -8.32
N ILE A 71 -37.39 17.61 -7.12
CA ILE A 71 -36.59 16.55 -6.51
C ILE A 71 -37.53 15.74 -5.62
N ARG A 72 -37.87 14.52 -6.01
CA ARG A 72 -38.89 13.69 -5.36
C ARG A 72 -38.27 12.47 -4.70
N GLU A 73 -38.61 12.22 -3.44
CA GLU A 73 -38.29 10.93 -2.81
C GLU A 73 -39.08 9.79 -3.46
N GLU A 74 -38.43 8.64 -3.67
CA GLU A 74 -39.07 7.43 -4.19
C GLU A 74 -40.27 7.00 -3.32
N GLY A 75 -41.32 6.51 -3.99
CA GLY A 75 -42.58 6.10 -3.34
C GLY A 75 -43.67 7.18 -3.32
N LEU A 76 -43.37 8.38 -3.83
CA LEU A 76 -44.39 9.39 -4.10
C LEU A 76 -45.17 9.06 -5.39
N PRO A 77 -46.48 9.40 -5.46
CA PRO A 77 -47.26 9.20 -6.68
C PRO A 77 -46.66 9.93 -7.88
N GLU A 78 -46.72 9.27 -9.04
CA GLU A 78 -46.32 9.85 -10.32
C GLU A 78 -47.28 10.95 -10.76
N PHE A 79 -46.74 11.91 -11.52
CA PHE A 79 -47.53 12.99 -12.09
C PHE A 79 -48.31 12.49 -13.30
N THR A 80 -49.51 13.02 -13.48
CA THR A 80 -50.41 12.69 -14.59
C THR A 80 -50.18 13.53 -15.84
N PHE A 81 -49.29 14.52 -15.76
CA PHE A 81 -48.95 15.41 -16.86
C PHE A 81 -47.45 15.55 -17.04
N SER A 82 -47.04 15.93 -18.25
CA SER A 82 -45.67 16.29 -18.60
C SER A 82 -45.64 17.69 -19.20
N HIS A 83 -44.48 18.36 -19.10
CA HIS A 83 -44.27 19.69 -19.67
C HIS A 83 -42.78 19.84 -20.03
N SER A 84 -42.45 20.54 -21.12
CA SER A 84 -41.06 20.71 -21.59
C SER A 84 -40.15 21.37 -20.54
N ASN A 85 -40.68 22.36 -19.83
CA ASN A 85 -40.00 23.08 -18.76
C ASN A 85 -40.10 22.39 -17.37
N LEU A 86 -40.72 21.21 -17.27
CA LEU A 86 -40.79 20.43 -16.03
C LEU A 86 -39.82 19.27 -16.08
N LYS A 87 -38.90 19.21 -15.12
CA LYS A 87 -38.02 18.07 -14.91
C LYS A 87 -38.26 17.48 -13.53
N ILE A 88 -38.38 16.17 -13.46
CA ILE A 88 -38.58 15.43 -12.22
C ILE A 88 -37.36 14.53 -12.03
N TYR A 89 -36.70 14.68 -10.89
CA TYR A 89 -35.61 13.82 -10.45
C TYR A 89 -36.07 13.03 -9.24
N SER A 90 -36.21 11.72 -9.39
CA SER A 90 -36.58 10.81 -8.32
C SER A 90 -35.33 10.20 -7.67
N TYR A 91 -35.31 10.10 -6.35
CA TYR A 91 -34.18 9.50 -5.63
C TYR A 91 -34.63 8.64 -4.44
N LYS A 92 -33.88 7.58 -4.17
CA LYS A 92 -34.10 6.71 -3.02
C LYS A 92 -33.40 7.27 -1.79
N ARG A 93 -34.16 7.59 -0.73
CA ARG A 93 -33.59 8.03 0.54
C ARG A 93 -33.21 6.83 1.41
N THR A 94 -31.92 6.52 1.49
CA THR A 94 -31.36 5.42 2.31
C THR A 94 -30.47 5.90 3.46
N GLY A 95 -30.15 7.20 3.51
CA GLY A 95 -29.28 7.80 4.54
C GLY A 95 -28.50 9.00 4.02
N GLU A 96 -27.39 9.34 4.67
CA GLU A 96 -26.51 10.45 4.28
C GLU A 96 -25.92 10.33 2.87
N PRO A 97 -25.45 9.14 2.41
CA PRO A 97 -24.96 8.99 1.04
C PRO A 97 -26.01 9.41 0.00
N SER A 98 -27.29 9.07 0.21
CA SER A 98 -28.36 9.47 -0.71
C SER A 98 -28.54 10.99 -0.81
N VAL A 99 -28.22 11.74 0.25
CA VAL A 99 -28.30 13.22 0.25
C VAL A 99 -27.19 13.82 -0.60
N ASN A 100 -25.95 13.36 -0.42
CA ASN A 100 -24.82 13.80 -1.24
C ASN A 100 -25.08 13.52 -2.72
N GLU A 101 -25.55 12.31 -3.04
CA GLU A 101 -25.77 11.90 -4.44
C GLU A 101 -26.86 12.71 -5.15
N TYR A 102 -28.00 13.01 -4.50
CA TYR A 102 -28.99 13.87 -5.17
C TYR A 102 -28.50 15.30 -5.32
N ILE A 103 -27.74 15.84 -4.35
CA ILE A 103 -27.18 17.19 -4.46
C ILE A 103 -26.21 17.24 -5.64
N LYS A 104 -25.32 16.25 -5.77
CA LYS A 104 -24.42 16.11 -6.92
C LYS A 104 -25.18 16.03 -8.24
N ALA A 105 -26.27 15.25 -8.30
CA ALA A 105 -27.11 15.16 -9.48
C ALA A 105 -27.77 16.49 -9.85
N VAL A 106 -28.23 17.26 -8.86
CA VAL A 106 -28.79 18.60 -9.08
C VAL A 106 -27.70 19.56 -9.56
N LEU A 107 -26.52 19.57 -8.95
CA LEU A 107 -25.41 20.42 -9.40
C LEU A 107 -24.97 20.09 -10.83
N LEU A 108 -24.87 18.81 -11.17
CA LEU A 108 -24.58 18.35 -12.52
C LEU A 108 -25.65 18.83 -13.51
N PHE A 109 -26.92 18.71 -13.13
CA PHE A 109 -28.05 19.19 -13.92
C PHE A 109 -27.98 20.70 -14.18
N LEU A 110 -27.52 21.47 -13.19
CA LEU A 110 -27.34 22.91 -13.30
C LEU A 110 -26.05 23.31 -14.05
N GLY A 111 -25.24 22.34 -14.50
CA GLY A 111 -23.99 22.60 -15.23
C GLY A 111 -22.84 23.06 -14.35
N ALA A 112 -22.81 22.66 -13.07
CA ALA A 112 -21.71 22.97 -12.17
C ALA A 112 -20.39 22.27 -12.57
N ASP A 113 -19.26 22.90 -12.26
CA ASP A 113 -17.94 22.32 -12.46
C ASP A 113 -17.75 21.03 -11.66
N LYS A 114 -17.07 20.05 -12.27
CA LYS A 114 -16.81 18.74 -11.65
C LYS A 114 -16.13 18.85 -10.28
N LEU A 115 -15.20 19.80 -10.12
CA LEU A 115 -14.52 20.03 -8.85
C LEU A 115 -15.50 20.38 -7.72
N ILE A 116 -16.52 21.19 -8.00
CA ILE A 116 -17.55 21.57 -7.01
C ILE A 116 -18.41 20.36 -6.66
N ILE A 117 -18.73 19.53 -7.65
CA ILE A 117 -19.52 18.31 -7.46
C ILE A 117 -18.78 17.29 -6.60
N ASP A 118 -17.49 17.08 -6.86
CA ASP A 118 -16.65 16.12 -6.13
C ASP A 118 -16.41 16.55 -4.67
N GLU A 119 -16.52 17.84 -4.36
CA GLU A 119 -16.42 18.39 -3.00
C GLU A 119 -17.68 18.24 -2.14
N VAL A 120 -18.81 17.76 -2.68
CA VAL A 120 -20.06 17.63 -1.93
C VAL A 120 -19.95 16.59 -0.81
N ASP A 121 -19.94 17.07 0.42
CA ASP A 121 -20.02 16.27 1.65
C ASP A 121 -20.84 17.01 2.73
N VAL A 122 -22.13 16.64 2.84
CA VAL A 122 -23.05 17.28 3.79
C VAL A 122 -22.65 17.07 5.25
N LEU A 123 -21.94 15.99 5.57
CA LEU A 123 -21.51 15.73 6.95
C LEU A 123 -20.36 16.63 7.34
N LYS A 124 -19.34 16.69 6.49
CA LYS A 124 -18.19 17.58 6.66
C LYS A 124 -18.64 19.05 6.72
N ASP A 125 -19.63 19.42 5.91
CA ASP A 125 -20.14 20.78 5.82
C ASP A 125 -21.30 21.09 6.76
N THR A 126 -21.56 20.25 7.78
CA THR A 126 -22.68 20.45 8.72
C THR A 126 -22.70 21.87 9.32
N ILE A 127 -21.57 22.35 9.85
CA ILE A 127 -21.51 23.69 10.46
C ILE A 127 -21.68 24.81 9.41
N PRO A 128 -20.95 24.84 8.28
CA PRO A 128 -21.20 25.78 7.19
C PRO A 128 -22.66 25.81 6.72
N ILE A 129 -23.30 24.64 6.56
CA ILE A 129 -24.70 24.52 6.15
C ILE A 129 -25.62 25.15 7.20
N LEU A 130 -25.38 24.87 8.50
CA LEU A 130 -26.20 25.40 9.58
C LEU A 130 -26.03 26.91 9.77
N ARG A 131 -24.86 27.49 9.46
CA ARG A 131 -24.63 28.95 9.55
C ARG A 131 -25.56 29.79 8.68
N GLN A 132 -26.26 29.19 7.73
CA GLN A 132 -27.35 29.83 6.98
C GLN A 132 -28.57 30.15 7.85
N LEU A 133 -28.66 29.56 9.04
CA LEU A 133 -29.73 29.74 10.00
C LEU A 133 -29.23 30.53 11.22
N SER A 134 -30.14 31.30 11.82
CA SER A 134 -29.88 31.89 13.13
C SER A 134 -29.84 30.80 14.20
N PRO A 135 -28.85 30.79 15.11
CA PRO A 135 -28.83 29.87 16.23
C PRO A 135 -30.04 30.10 17.15
N VAL A 136 -30.80 29.04 17.42
CA VAL A 136 -31.96 29.08 18.34
C VAL A 136 -31.73 28.07 19.44
N LYS A 137 -31.81 28.52 20.70
CA LYS A 137 -31.74 27.62 21.87
C LYS A 137 -32.90 26.64 21.83
N VAL A 138 -32.64 25.38 22.16
CA VAL A 138 -33.66 24.33 22.17
C VAL A 138 -33.88 23.80 23.59
N ASN A 139 -35.12 23.49 23.95
CA ASN A 139 -35.38 22.81 25.23
C ASN A 139 -34.76 21.40 25.24
N ASN A 140 -34.33 20.89 26.40
CA ASN A 140 -33.66 19.59 26.49
C ASN A 140 -32.45 19.54 25.53
N SER A 141 -31.67 20.62 25.54
CA SER A 141 -30.47 20.76 24.74
C SER A 141 -29.38 19.78 25.18
N LEU A 142 -28.30 19.69 24.39
CA LEU A 142 -27.11 18.97 24.77
C LEU A 142 -26.52 19.53 26.07
N GLN A 143 -26.54 20.87 26.24
CA GLN A 143 -26.09 21.51 27.47
C GLN A 143 -26.93 21.10 28.68
N ASP A 144 -28.26 21.05 28.52
CA ASP A 144 -29.18 20.76 29.65
C ASP A 144 -29.05 19.31 30.13
N LEU A 145 -28.86 18.37 29.20
CA LEU A 145 -28.91 16.93 29.50
C LEU A 145 -27.53 16.29 29.68
N PHE A 146 -26.47 16.87 29.10
CA PHE A 146 -25.10 16.35 29.14
C PHE A 146 -24.09 17.51 29.30
N PRO A 147 -24.16 18.30 30.40
CA PRO A 147 -23.29 19.46 30.60
C PRO A 147 -21.79 19.11 30.63
N GLU A 148 -21.43 17.87 30.98
CA GLU A 148 -20.04 17.39 31.00
C GLU A 148 -19.38 17.38 29.61
N LEU A 149 -20.19 17.28 28.55
CA LEU A 149 -19.73 17.29 27.16
C LEU A 149 -19.36 18.69 26.65
N GLU A 150 -19.76 19.76 27.36
CA GLU A 150 -19.35 21.13 27.01
C GLU A 150 -17.83 21.30 27.05
N GLY A 151 -17.16 20.66 28.03
CA GLY A 151 -15.69 20.68 28.12
C GLY A 151 -14.98 19.93 26.98
N GLU A 152 -15.72 19.20 26.14
CA GLU A 152 -15.21 18.59 24.90
C GLU A 152 -15.72 19.30 23.64
N TRP A 153 -16.46 20.41 23.77
CA TRP A 153 -17.00 21.15 22.63
C TRP A 153 -15.93 22.02 21.98
N HIS A 154 -15.82 21.97 20.64
CA HIS A 154 -14.91 22.87 19.92
C HIS A 154 -15.61 24.18 19.54
N PHE A 155 -15.58 25.17 20.43
CA PHE A 155 -16.30 26.45 20.26
C PHE A 155 -15.95 27.20 18.97
N GLU A 156 -14.68 27.30 18.60
CA GLU A 156 -14.28 28.07 17.41
C GLU A 156 -14.76 27.44 16.10
N ARG A 157 -14.55 26.14 15.91
CA ARG A 157 -15.00 25.41 14.72
C ARG A 157 -16.51 25.29 14.62
N ASN A 158 -17.21 25.21 15.74
CA ASN A 158 -18.67 25.16 15.76
C ASN A 158 -19.34 26.54 15.79
N ALA A 159 -18.58 27.63 15.90
CA ALA A 159 -19.13 28.98 15.98
C ALA A 159 -20.09 29.26 14.80
N PRO A 160 -21.21 29.97 15.01
CA PRO A 160 -21.65 30.59 16.27
C PRO A 160 -22.41 29.63 17.21
N PHE A 161 -22.44 28.33 16.93
CA PHE A 161 -23.22 27.37 17.68
C PHE A 161 -22.51 26.85 18.94
N THR A 162 -23.32 26.61 19.95
CA THR A 162 -22.96 26.09 21.28
C THR A 162 -23.85 24.88 21.60
N PRO A 163 -23.53 24.07 22.63
CA PRO A 163 -24.35 22.91 23.01
C PRO A 163 -25.84 23.22 23.26
N GLU A 164 -26.19 24.45 23.68
CA GLU A 164 -27.58 24.89 23.88
C GLU A 164 -28.44 24.88 22.60
N HIS A 165 -27.80 24.94 21.43
CA HIS A 165 -28.47 25.03 20.13
C HIS A 165 -28.84 23.66 19.55
N PHE A 166 -28.42 22.56 20.17
CA PHE A 166 -28.62 21.21 19.66
C PHE A 166 -29.37 20.34 20.66
N LYS A 167 -30.26 19.47 20.16
CA LYS A 167 -30.86 18.40 20.98
C LYS A 167 -29.79 17.37 21.34
N ALA A 168 -29.84 16.85 22.56
CA ALA A 168 -28.87 15.88 23.05
C ALA A 168 -28.75 14.59 22.21
N LYS A 169 -29.82 14.15 21.54
CA LYS A 169 -29.80 12.97 20.67
C LYS A 169 -29.75 13.31 19.17
N SER A 170 -29.32 14.51 18.81
CA SER A 170 -29.28 14.92 17.41
C SER A 170 -28.23 14.16 16.60
N GLY A 171 -28.53 13.96 15.31
CA GLY A 171 -27.61 13.33 14.36
C GLY A 171 -26.56 14.29 13.78
N TYR A 172 -26.55 15.56 14.19
CA TYR A 172 -25.60 16.55 13.66
C TYR A 172 -24.16 16.16 13.98
N GLN A 173 -23.31 16.23 12.96
CA GLN A 173 -21.87 16.04 13.07
C GLN A 173 -21.22 17.40 13.35
N VAL A 174 -20.62 17.52 14.54
CA VAL A 174 -20.03 18.76 15.05
C VAL A 174 -18.62 18.49 15.53
N TRP A 175 -17.84 19.54 15.73
CA TRP A 175 -16.45 19.44 16.16
C TRP A 175 -16.32 19.30 17.68
N TRP A 176 -15.44 18.42 18.10
CA TRP A 176 -15.11 18.13 19.48
C TRP A 176 -13.61 18.31 19.68
N LYS A 177 -13.23 18.61 20.92
CA LYS A 177 -11.84 18.71 21.37
C LYS A 177 -11.62 17.71 22.50
N CYS A 178 -10.72 16.76 22.27
CA CYS A 178 -10.47 15.69 23.23
C CYS A 178 -9.80 16.23 24.50
N LYS A 179 -10.40 15.97 25.67
CA LYS A 179 -9.81 16.34 26.97
C LYS A 179 -8.44 15.70 27.25
N LYS A 180 -8.20 14.47 26.76
CA LYS A 180 -6.99 13.69 27.08
C LYS A 180 -5.74 14.21 26.37
N ASN A 181 -5.84 14.34 25.04
CA ASN A 181 -4.70 14.64 24.16
C ASN A 181 -4.91 15.89 23.30
N GLY A 182 -6.02 16.62 23.48
CA GLY A 182 -6.29 17.86 22.75
C GLY A 182 -6.70 17.70 21.28
N HIS A 183 -6.87 16.48 20.78
CA HIS A 183 -7.26 16.23 19.39
C HIS A 183 -8.56 16.92 19.00
N ASP A 184 -8.56 17.61 17.86
CA ASP A 184 -9.76 18.09 17.19
C ASP A 184 -10.36 16.95 16.37
N PHE A 185 -11.61 16.59 16.61
CA PHE A 185 -12.29 15.54 15.85
C PHE A 185 -13.76 15.88 15.67
N ASP A 186 -14.32 15.61 14.50
CA ASP A 186 -15.76 15.66 14.32
C ASP A 186 -16.43 14.39 14.90
N ALA A 187 -17.67 14.48 15.33
CA ALA A 187 -18.50 13.31 15.66
C ALA A 187 -19.98 13.72 15.74
N LYS A 188 -20.88 12.76 15.49
CA LYS A 188 -22.31 12.97 15.70
C LYS A 188 -22.61 13.16 17.19
N ILE A 189 -23.45 14.14 17.53
CA ILE A 189 -23.86 14.42 18.91
C ILE A 189 -24.44 13.17 19.60
N ILE A 190 -25.31 12.44 18.92
CA ILE A 190 -25.87 11.18 19.45
C ILE A 190 -24.78 10.14 19.80
N SER A 191 -23.66 10.10 19.07
CA SER A 191 -22.55 9.18 19.35
C SER A 191 -21.86 9.55 20.67
N ARG A 192 -21.65 10.86 20.89
CA ARG A 192 -21.05 11.38 22.11
C ARG A 192 -21.91 11.16 23.34
N THR A 193 -23.22 11.36 23.23
CA THR A 193 -24.16 11.06 24.34
C THR A 193 -24.29 9.57 24.67
N LYS A 194 -23.84 8.67 23.79
CA LYS A 194 -23.71 7.23 24.07
C LYS A 194 -22.39 6.85 24.75
N GLY A 195 -21.49 7.81 24.97
CA GLY A 195 -20.19 7.59 25.61
C GLY A 195 -19.06 7.21 24.66
N HIS A 196 -19.25 7.31 23.33
CA HIS A 196 -18.15 7.07 22.39
C HIS A 196 -17.10 8.17 22.47
N GLY A 197 -15.85 7.78 22.71
CA GLY A 197 -14.70 8.65 22.94
C GLY A 197 -14.09 9.28 21.67
N CYS A 198 -12.89 9.86 21.82
CA CYS A 198 -12.12 10.42 20.70
C CYS A 198 -11.53 9.28 19.86
N ARG A 199 -11.83 9.30 18.55
CA ARG A 199 -11.39 8.28 17.57
C ARG A 199 -9.86 8.15 17.45
N PHE A 200 -9.13 9.24 17.65
CA PHE A 200 -7.66 9.22 17.69
C PHE A 200 -7.13 8.52 18.96
N CYS A 201 -7.74 8.78 20.12
CA CYS A 201 -7.32 8.16 21.38
C CYS A 201 -7.59 6.66 21.44
N THR A 202 -8.61 6.19 20.73
CA THR A 202 -8.92 4.75 20.60
C THR A 202 -8.10 4.07 19.51
N GLY A 203 -7.25 4.80 18.78
CA GLY A 203 -6.44 4.27 17.68
C GLY A 203 -7.22 3.98 16.39
N ASN A 204 -8.46 4.51 16.27
CA ASN A 204 -9.28 4.34 15.07
C ASN A 204 -8.91 5.34 13.96
N GLU A 205 -8.22 6.42 14.30
CA GLU A 205 -7.62 7.35 13.34
C GLU A 205 -6.17 7.65 13.72
N VAL A 206 -5.35 7.87 12.69
CA VAL A 206 -3.92 8.11 12.79
C VAL A 206 -3.66 9.59 13.06
N THR A 207 -2.88 9.89 14.10
CA THR A 207 -2.33 11.23 14.35
C THR A 207 -0.94 11.35 13.76
N VAL A 208 -0.44 12.58 13.61
CA VAL A 208 0.94 12.82 13.17
C VAL A 208 1.93 12.06 14.08
N GLU A 209 1.75 12.13 15.40
CA GLU A 209 2.65 11.54 16.39
C GLU A 209 2.59 10.01 16.46
N SER A 210 1.52 9.42 15.91
CA SER A 210 1.33 7.96 15.83
C SER A 210 1.60 7.41 14.43
N SER A 211 1.82 8.29 13.46
CA SER A 211 2.07 7.91 12.08
C SER A 211 3.40 7.16 11.92
N LEU A 212 3.46 6.31 10.91
CA LEU A 212 4.69 5.61 10.52
C LEU A 212 5.80 6.60 10.18
N ALA A 213 5.48 7.66 9.41
CA ALA A 213 6.43 8.68 9.00
C ALA A 213 7.12 9.36 10.18
N TYR A 214 6.35 9.67 11.23
CA TYR A 214 6.86 10.38 12.40
C TYR A 214 7.65 9.47 13.34
N LEU A 215 7.13 8.27 13.63
CA LEU A 215 7.75 7.36 14.60
C LEU A 215 8.94 6.58 14.02
N PHE A 216 8.90 6.23 12.73
CA PHE A 216 9.93 5.42 12.07
C PHE A 216 10.31 5.99 10.70
N PRO A 217 10.93 7.18 10.65
CA PRO A 217 11.23 7.88 9.39
C PRO A 217 12.12 7.06 8.45
N SER A 218 13.08 6.30 8.98
CA SER A 218 13.94 5.43 8.15
C SER A 218 13.17 4.28 7.50
N ILE A 219 12.17 3.73 8.19
CA ILE A 219 11.31 2.66 7.65
C ILE A 219 10.33 3.24 6.63
N ALA A 220 9.82 4.46 6.86
CA ALA A 220 8.96 5.16 5.91
C ALA A 220 9.64 5.40 4.55
N LEU A 221 10.97 5.52 4.49
CA LEU A 221 11.72 5.60 3.23
C LEU A 221 11.67 4.31 2.40
N GLU A 222 11.35 3.18 3.03
CA GLU A 222 11.18 1.90 2.34
C GLU A 222 9.76 1.75 1.76
N TRP A 223 8.92 2.79 1.79
CA TRP A 223 7.55 2.69 1.28
C TRP A 223 7.51 2.54 -0.24
N ASP A 224 6.67 1.63 -0.74
CA ASP A 224 6.38 1.50 -2.16
C ASP A 224 5.16 2.35 -2.55
N TYR A 225 5.41 3.60 -2.94
CA TYR A 225 4.35 4.57 -3.29
C TYR A 225 3.52 4.16 -4.51
N GLU A 226 4.11 3.45 -5.48
CA GLU A 226 3.38 3.02 -6.68
C GLU A 226 2.35 1.95 -6.34
N ARG A 227 2.73 0.98 -5.50
CA ARG A 227 1.85 -0.15 -5.15
C ARG A 227 0.86 0.15 -4.04
N ASN A 228 1.17 1.11 -3.16
CA ASN A 228 0.28 1.51 -2.05
C ASN A 228 -0.73 2.60 -2.42
N GLY A 229 -0.61 3.20 -3.62
CA GLY A 229 -1.58 4.16 -4.13
C GLY A 229 -1.70 5.42 -3.26
N GLU A 230 -2.91 5.77 -2.83
CA GLU A 230 -3.17 6.95 -2.01
C GLU A 230 -2.76 6.79 -0.53
N LEU A 231 -2.42 5.57 -0.09
CA LEU A 231 -1.99 5.31 1.28
C LEU A 231 -0.52 5.72 1.45
N ILE A 232 -0.28 6.62 2.40
CA ILE A 232 1.05 7.20 2.66
C ILE A 232 1.48 7.00 4.13
N PRO A 233 2.80 6.97 4.41
CA PRO A 233 3.35 6.77 5.76
C PRO A 233 2.82 7.74 6.82
N GLU A 234 2.41 8.96 6.45
CA GLU A 234 1.88 9.99 7.34
C GLU A 234 0.44 9.69 7.77
N ARG A 235 -0.28 8.85 7.03
CA ARG A 235 -1.71 8.54 7.24
C ARG A 235 -1.95 7.13 7.73
N ILE A 236 -0.89 6.40 8.08
CA ILE A 236 -0.98 5.05 8.64
C ILE A 236 -0.28 4.98 10.00
N SER A 237 -0.90 4.29 10.96
CA SER A 237 -0.31 4.07 12.28
C SER A 237 0.93 3.20 12.15
N ALA A 238 2.01 3.54 12.86
CA ALA A 238 3.22 2.74 12.91
C ALA A 238 3.02 1.32 13.47
N HIS A 239 1.88 1.06 14.11
CA HIS A 239 1.52 -0.22 14.71
C HIS A 239 0.31 -0.87 14.01
N SER A 240 0.02 -0.45 12.78
CA SER A 240 -1.09 -0.99 12.00
C SER A 240 -0.86 -2.47 11.62
N ASN A 241 -1.94 -3.26 11.57
CA ASN A 241 -1.93 -4.60 10.99
C ASN A 241 -2.17 -4.60 9.46
N GLU A 242 -2.31 -3.42 8.85
CA GLU A 242 -2.49 -3.28 7.41
C GLU A 242 -1.26 -3.82 6.67
N VAL A 243 -1.50 -4.64 5.64
CA VAL A 243 -0.47 -5.18 4.76
C VAL A 243 -0.21 -4.19 3.64
N VAL A 244 1.03 -3.73 3.55
CA VAL A 244 1.48 -2.74 2.57
C VAL A 244 2.74 -3.22 1.87
N PHE A 245 3.10 -2.55 0.78
CA PHE A 245 4.29 -2.87 0.01
C PHE A 245 5.49 -2.02 0.45
N TRP A 246 6.63 -2.69 0.58
CA TRP A 246 7.92 -2.14 0.99
C TRP A 246 8.98 -2.41 -0.07
N ASN A 247 9.83 -1.43 -0.34
CA ASN A 247 11.02 -1.52 -1.16
C ASN A 247 12.24 -1.78 -0.28
N CYS A 248 12.82 -2.97 -0.42
CA CYS A 248 14.04 -3.30 0.33
C CYS A 248 15.21 -2.43 -0.16
N PRO A 249 15.94 -1.73 0.74
CA PRO A 249 17.10 -0.94 0.36
C PRO A 249 18.30 -1.80 -0.10
N ASP A 250 18.39 -3.05 0.35
CA ASP A 250 19.53 -3.94 0.07
C ASP A 250 19.40 -4.69 -1.27
N CYS A 251 18.23 -5.29 -1.53
CA CYS A 251 18.01 -6.09 -2.73
C CYS A 251 17.05 -5.45 -3.74
N HIS A 252 16.61 -4.21 -3.47
CA HIS A 252 15.71 -3.40 -4.32
C HIS A 252 14.41 -4.09 -4.75
N SER A 253 14.04 -5.18 -4.08
CA SER A 253 12.81 -5.90 -4.37
C SER A 253 11.67 -5.38 -3.53
N SER A 254 10.50 -5.23 -4.17
CA SER A 254 9.25 -4.87 -3.52
C SER A 254 8.58 -6.10 -2.90
N TYR A 255 8.12 -6.00 -1.65
CA TYR A 255 7.44 -7.08 -0.93
C TYR A 255 6.31 -6.58 -0.04
N ASP A 256 5.28 -7.40 0.11
CA ASP A 256 4.20 -7.22 1.08
C ASP A 256 4.66 -7.57 2.51
N ASN A 257 4.35 -6.71 3.48
CA ASN A 257 4.41 -7.02 4.91
C ASN A 257 3.49 -6.09 5.74
N MET A 258 3.08 -6.51 6.93
CA MET A 258 2.32 -5.67 7.87
C MET A 258 3.19 -4.53 8.43
N VAL A 259 2.59 -3.37 8.66
CA VAL A 259 3.31 -2.21 9.23
C VAL A 259 3.91 -2.50 10.60
N ASN A 260 3.11 -3.09 11.51
CA ASN A 260 3.58 -3.44 12.85
C ASN A 260 4.69 -4.51 12.88
N GLU A 261 4.69 -5.44 11.93
CA GLU A 261 5.78 -6.41 11.78
C GLU A 261 7.04 -5.71 11.28
N ARG A 262 6.93 -4.78 10.33
CA ARG A 262 8.06 -4.02 9.80
C ARG A 262 8.68 -3.08 10.85
N THR A 263 7.87 -2.40 11.68
CA THR A 263 8.32 -1.45 12.71
C THR A 263 8.70 -2.10 14.04
N GLY A 264 8.18 -3.30 14.31
CA GLY A 264 8.46 -4.04 15.52
C GLY A 264 9.82 -4.76 15.51
N ARG A 265 9.86 -5.94 16.15
CA ARG A 265 11.02 -6.85 16.08
C ARG A 265 10.98 -7.78 14.86
N GLY A 266 10.06 -7.51 13.92
CA GLY A 266 9.72 -8.43 12.85
C GLY A 266 10.80 -8.56 11.79
N GLU A 267 10.48 -9.39 10.81
CA GLU A 267 11.46 -9.95 9.89
C GLU A 267 11.89 -8.93 8.84
N ASN A 268 13.21 -8.87 8.61
CA ASN A 268 13.80 -8.16 7.48
C ASN A 268 13.26 -8.71 6.16
N CYS A 269 13.46 -7.96 5.08
CA CYS A 269 13.05 -8.32 3.72
C CYS A 269 13.09 -9.84 3.45
N PRO A 270 11.95 -10.45 3.03
CA PRO A 270 11.84 -11.90 2.88
C PRO A 270 12.77 -12.47 1.79
N TYR A 271 13.22 -11.64 0.84
CA TYR A 271 14.24 -11.99 -0.13
C TYR A 271 15.62 -12.04 0.53
N CYS A 272 16.02 -11.00 1.27
CA CYS A 272 17.31 -10.98 1.99
C CYS A 272 17.41 -12.11 3.03
N ALA A 273 16.29 -12.45 3.68
CA ALA A 273 16.22 -13.57 4.62
C ALA A 273 16.20 -14.96 3.94
N GLY A 274 16.16 -15.04 2.61
CA GLY A 274 16.14 -16.30 1.85
C GLY A 274 14.81 -17.06 1.92
N LYS A 275 13.73 -16.41 2.36
CA LYS A 275 12.37 -16.98 2.43
C LYS A 275 11.64 -16.91 1.08
N ARG A 276 11.92 -15.88 0.30
CA ARG A 276 11.48 -15.69 -1.09
C ARG A 276 12.69 -15.61 -2.01
N VAL A 277 12.51 -15.87 -3.30
CA VAL A 277 13.60 -15.80 -4.29
C VAL A 277 13.42 -14.59 -5.19
N ASN A 278 14.53 -13.91 -5.45
CA ASN A 278 14.67 -12.90 -6.50
C ASN A 278 15.97 -13.16 -7.30
N ASP A 279 16.28 -12.22 -8.18
CA ASP A 279 17.51 -12.19 -8.98
C ASP A 279 18.80 -12.00 -8.18
N THR A 280 18.73 -11.62 -6.90
CA THR A 280 19.93 -11.42 -6.05
C THR A 280 20.31 -12.63 -5.19
N ASN A 281 19.38 -13.56 -4.92
CA ASN A 281 19.56 -14.55 -3.85
C ASN A 281 19.36 -16.03 -4.26
N SER A 282 19.20 -16.29 -5.56
CA SER A 282 19.00 -17.64 -6.08
C SER A 282 20.27 -18.51 -6.01
N LEU A 283 20.09 -19.83 -6.08
CA LEU A 283 21.19 -20.81 -6.14
C LEU A 283 22.08 -20.58 -7.37
N ALA A 284 21.47 -20.25 -8.52
CA ALA A 284 22.20 -19.91 -9.74
C ALA A 284 23.16 -18.74 -9.54
N VAL A 285 22.69 -17.68 -8.86
CA VAL A 285 23.43 -16.43 -8.67
C VAL A 285 24.50 -16.59 -7.59
N LEU A 286 24.15 -17.21 -6.45
CA LEU A 286 25.06 -17.29 -5.30
C LEU A 286 26.02 -18.49 -5.36
N ARG A 287 25.69 -19.57 -6.09
CA ARG A 287 26.49 -20.80 -6.19
C ARG A 287 26.43 -21.40 -7.60
N PRO A 288 26.99 -20.73 -8.62
CA PRO A 288 26.96 -21.20 -10.01
C PRO A 288 27.57 -22.61 -10.18
N ASN A 289 28.61 -22.94 -9.43
CA ASN A 289 29.22 -24.28 -9.46
C ASN A 289 28.23 -25.38 -9.04
N LEU A 290 27.36 -25.13 -8.06
CA LEU A 290 26.32 -26.08 -7.67
C LEU A 290 25.17 -26.09 -8.67
N ALA A 291 24.84 -24.95 -9.26
CA ALA A 291 23.84 -24.89 -10.34
C ALA A 291 24.25 -25.76 -11.55
N ASN A 292 25.56 -25.88 -11.82
CA ASN A 292 26.07 -26.80 -12.86
C ASN A 292 25.89 -28.28 -12.52
N GLU A 293 25.77 -28.63 -11.24
CA GLU A 293 25.42 -29.99 -10.80
C GLU A 293 23.91 -30.24 -10.82
N TRP A 294 23.08 -29.26 -11.22
CA TRP A 294 21.64 -29.45 -11.29
C TRP A 294 21.28 -30.39 -12.43
N HIS A 295 20.45 -31.42 -12.16
CA HIS A 295 20.05 -32.32 -13.23
C HIS A 295 19.22 -31.57 -14.29
N PRO A 296 19.56 -31.68 -15.59
CA PRO A 296 19.01 -30.80 -16.64
C PRO A 296 17.51 -31.00 -16.89
N THR A 297 16.96 -32.17 -16.58
CA THR A 297 15.57 -32.53 -16.95
C THR A 297 14.76 -33.18 -15.82
N GLU A 298 15.34 -33.48 -14.66
CA GLU A 298 14.65 -34.23 -13.59
C GLU A 298 14.10 -33.32 -12.48
N ASN A 299 14.35 -32.02 -12.58
CA ASN A 299 13.85 -31.04 -11.62
C ASN A 299 12.70 -30.23 -12.22
N LYS A 300 11.68 -29.97 -11.41
CA LYS A 300 10.56 -29.12 -11.80
C LYS A 300 10.88 -27.63 -11.73
N LYS A 301 11.91 -27.27 -10.95
CA LYS A 301 12.34 -25.88 -10.72
C LYS A 301 13.77 -25.71 -11.19
N GLN A 302 14.09 -24.51 -11.64
CA GLN A 302 15.44 -24.13 -12.03
C GLN A 302 16.24 -23.62 -10.83
N PRO A 303 17.58 -23.68 -10.89
CA PRO A 303 18.45 -23.10 -9.85
C PRO A 303 18.20 -21.60 -9.61
N SER A 304 17.71 -20.87 -10.60
CA SER A 304 17.33 -19.44 -10.48
C SER A 304 16.06 -19.22 -9.65
N GLU A 305 15.28 -20.26 -9.36
CA GLU A 305 13.99 -20.18 -8.64
C GLU A 305 14.10 -20.70 -7.20
N ILE A 306 15.31 -21.02 -6.74
CA ILE A 306 15.55 -21.70 -5.46
C ILE A 306 16.56 -20.91 -4.62
N PRO A 307 16.25 -20.58 -3.35
CA PRO A 307 17.24 -19.97 -2.46
C PRO A 307 18.19 -21.04 -1.88
N LEU A 308 19.38 -20.64 -1.43
CA LEU A 308 20.38 -21.57 -0.87
C LEU A 308 19.87 -22.42 0.29
N GLY A 309 19.01 -21.86 1.15
CA GLY A 309 18.44 -22.54 2.32
C GLY A 309 17.24 -23.43 2.02
N SER A 310 16.92 -23.68 0.75
CA SER A 310 15.70 -24.38 0.38
C SER A 310 15.66 -25.85 0.84
N HIS A 311 14.49 -26.25 1.34
CA HIS A 311 14.12 -27.65 1.57
C HIS A 311 13.60 -28.34 0.30
N TYR A 312 13.80 -27.76 -0.88
CA TYR A 312 13.50 -28.42 -2.14
C TYR A 312 14.42 -29.65 -2.31
N LEU A 313 13.81 -30.82 -2.52
CA LEU A 313 14.52 -32.06 -2.84
C LEU A 313 14.81 -32.07 -4.34
N ALA A 314 16.07 -31.81 -4.70
CA ALA A 314 16.51 -31.75 -6.09
C ALA A 314 17.25 -33.03 -6.48
N THR A 315 17.20 -33.35 -7.76
CA THR A 315 18.10 -34.29 -8.41
C THR A 315 19.35 -33.55 -8.88
N TRP A 316 20.51 -34.10 -8.55
CA TRP A 316 21.83 -33.59 -8.89
C TRP A 316 22.57 -34.59 -9.76
N ILE A 317 23.46 -34.10 -10.62
CA ILE A 317 24.44 -34.87 -11.37
C ILE A 317 25.84 -34.37 -10.99
N CYS A 318 26.67 -35.24 -10.42
CA CYS A 318 28.04 -34.84 -10.08
C CYS A 318 28.93 -34.79 -11.34
N GLU A 319 30.12 -34.21 -11.23
CA GLU A 319 31.12 -34.13 -12.32
C GLU A 319 31.49 -35.50 -12.92
N ARG A 320 31.32 -36.58 -12.14
CA ARG A 320 31.57 -37.96 -12.59
C ARG A 320 30.35 -38.63 -13.22
N GLY A 321 29.26 -37.88 -13.42
CA GLY A 321 28.03 -38.36 -14.06
C GLY A 321 27.08 -39.15 -13.16
N HIS A 322 27.32 -39.23 -11.84
CA HIS A 322 26.40 -39.91 -10.94
C HIS A 322 25.18 -39.03 -10.62
N THR A 323 24.00 -39.56 -10.86
CA THR A 323 22.73 -38.95 -10.48
C THR A 323 22.33 -39.32 -9.05
N TYR A 324 21.95 -38.34 -8.23
CA TYR A 324 21.52 -38.53 -6.84
C TYR A 324 20.56 -37.45 -6.38
N THR A 325 19.69 -37.76 -5.42
CA THR A 325 18.78 -36.77 -4.82
C THR A 325 19.33 -36.22 -3.51
N SER A 326 19.16 -34.92 -3.29
CA SER A 326 19.52 -34.25 -2.04
C SER A 326 18.76 -32.93 -1.89
N TYR A 327 18.45 -32.56 -0.66
CA TYR A 327 17.91 -31.23 -0.38
C TYR A 327 18.92 -30.14 -0.71
N VAL A 328 18.46 -29.01 -1.27
CA VAL A 328 19.35 -27.90 -1.64
C VAL A 328 20.18 -27.40 -0.46
N TYR A 329 19.57 -27.12 0.69
CA TYR A 329 20.31 -26.68 1.88
C TYR A 329 21.41 -27.68 2.29
N SER A 330 21.16 -28.98 2.11
CA SER A 330 22.10 -30.05 2.44
C SER A 330 23.26 -30.10 1.45
N ARG A 331 22.97 -29.96 0.15
CA ARG A 331 24.00 -29.90 -0.89
C ARG A 331 24.88 -28.66 -0.74
N VAL A 332 24.29 -27.51 -0.43
CA VAL A 332 25.00 -26.24 -0.15
C VAL A 332 25.91 -26.37 1.06
N ALA A 333 25.51 -27.12 2.09
CA ALA A 333 26.34 -27.42 3.26
C ALA A 333 27.51 -28.39 2.99
N GLY A 334 27.70 -28.82 1.73
CA GLY A 334 28.84 -29.64 1.30
C GLY A 334 28.57 -31.15 1.26
N ARG A 335 27.33 -31.61 1.47
CA ARG A 335 26.97 -33.03 1.30
C ARG A 335 26.74 -33.35 -0.17
N GLY A 336 27.64 -34.10 -0.77
CA GLY A 336 27.62 -34.45 -2.20
C GLY A 336 27.18 -35.89 -2.50
N CYS A 337 27.56 -36.38 -3.68
CA CYS A 337 27.22 -37.71 -4.18
C CYS A 337 27.71 -38.83 -3.25
N LYS A 338 26.78 -39.68 -2.80
CA LYS A 338 27.08 -40.84 -1.94
C LYS A 338 28.00 -41.86 -2.64
N ARG A 339 27.77 -42.15 -3.92
CA ARG A 339 28.63 -43.07 -4.69
C ARG A 339 30.06 -42.56 -4.78
N CYS A 340 30.25 -41.26 -5.08
CA CYS A 340 31.60 -40.67 -5.07
C CYS A 340 32.26 -40.76 -3.69
N TYR A 341 31.49 -40.58 -2.61
CA TYR A 341 32.01 -40.71 -1.25
C TYR A 341 32.41 -42.17 -0.91
N GLU A 342 31.62 -43.15 -1.33
CA GLU A 342 31.90 -44.58 -1.10
C GLU A 342 33.11 -45.06 -1.91
N GLU A 343 33.22 -44.63 -3.17
CA GLU A 343 34.28 -45.07 -4.08
C GLU A 343 35.61 -44.35 -3.85
N PHE A 344 35.60 -43.08 -3.43
CA PHE A 344 36.80 -42.23 -3.38
C PHE A 344 37.03 -41.54 -2.02
N GLY A 345 36.16 -41.77 -1.03
CA GLY A 345 36.18 -41.05 0.25
C GLY A 345 35.69 -39.61 0.15
N ARG A 346 35.89 -38.81 1.21
CA ARG A 346 35.73 -37.34 1.12
C ARG A 346 36.78 -36.84 0.13
N PHE A 347 36.37 -36.30 -1.01
CA PHE A 347 37.24 -35.43 -1.79
C PHE A 347 37.56 -34.20 -0.93
N GLN A 348 38.66 -34.27 -0.19
CA GLN A 348 39.37 -33.09 0.26
C GLN A 348 40.47 -32.88 -0.78
N PRO A 349 40.49 -31.79 -1.54
CA PRO A 349 41.76 -31.36 -2.10
C PRO A 349 42.69 -31.25 -0.89
N HIS A 350 43.77 -32.04 -0.87
CA HIS A 350 44.76 -31.96 0.19
C HIS A 350 45.27 -30.52 0.18
N LYS A 351 44.76 -29.67 1.07
CA LYS A 351 45.33 -28.34 1.29
C LYS A 351 46.72 -28.58 1.85
N VAL A 352 47.71 -28.56 0.96
CA VAL A 352 49.10 -28.55 1.37
C VAL A 352 49.31 -27.21 2.08
N PRO A 353 49.70 -27.21 3.37
CA PRO A 353 50.07 -25.97 4.04
C PRO A 353 51.14 -25.25 3.21
N PHE A 354 51.06 -23.94 3.06
CA PHE A 354 51.99 -23.18 2.23
C PHE A 354 53.47 -23.47 2.60
N GLU A 355 53.75 -23.77 3.87
CA GLU A 355 55.08 -24.14 4.36
C GLU A 355 55.64 -25.43 3.75
N LYS A 356 54.77 -26.32 3.26
CA LYS A 356 55.08 -27.60 2.62
C LYS A 356 54.95 -27.55 1.09
N SER A 357 54.52 -26.40 0.54
CA SER A 357 54.31 -26.23 -0.89
C SER A 357 55.62 -26.23 -1.68
N ILE A 358 55.53 -26.52 -2.97
CA ILE A 358 56.67 -26.42 -3.88
C ILE A 358 57.11 -24.97 -4.04
N ALA A 359 56.18 -24.01 -4.00
CA ALA A 359 56.50 -22.59 -3.98
C ALA A 359 57.43 -22.21 -2.82
N LYS A 360 57.19 -22.77 -1.62
CA LYS A 360 58.00 -22.47 -0.44
C LYS A 360 59.31 -23.26 -0.38
N LYS A 361 59.28 -24.56 -0.66
CA LYS A 361 60.45 -25.45 -0.46
C LYS A 361 61.37 -25.52 -1.68
N LYS A 362 60.86 -25.27 -2.89
CA LYS A 362 61.61 -25.33 -4.15
C LYS A 362 61.26 -24.16 -5.10
N PRO A 363 61.36 -22.89 -4.66
CA PRO A 363 60.98 -21.72 -5.46
C PRO A 363 61.75 -21.61 -6.79
N TYR A 364 62.97 -22.14 -6.85
CA TYR A 364 63.79 -22.15 -8.06
C TYR A 364 63.19 -22.98 -9.21
N LEU A 365 62.22 -23.85 -8.94
CA LEU A 365 61.53 -24.65 -9.96
C LEU A 365 60.34 -23.93 -10.59
N LEU A 366 59.84 -22.84 -9.99
CA LEU A 366 58.60 -22.17 -10.44
C LEU A 366 58.71 -21.56 -11.83
N LYS A 367 59.93 -21.20 -12.26
CA LYS A 367 60.21 -20.75 -13.63
C LYS A 367 59.88 -21.80 -14.69
N LEU A 368 59.79 -23.07 -14.30
CA LEU A 368 59.47 -24.18 -15.17
C LEU A 368 58.06 -24.69 -14.96
N TRP A 369 57.27 -24.10 -14.06
CA TRP A 369 55.90 -24.52 -13.82
C TRP A 369 55.00 -24.14 -14.99
N ASP A 370 54.19 -25.07 -15.47
CA ASP A 370 53.18 -24.77 -16.48
C ASP A 370 51.88 -24.33 -15.79
N TYR A 371 51.63 -23.02 -15.75
CA TYR A 371 50.47 -22.45 -15.07
C TYR A 371 49.16 -22.63 -15.85
N GLU A 372 49.23 -22.99 -17.13
CA GLU A 372 48.05 -23.19 -17.97
C GLU A 372 47.57 -24.64 -17.90
N MET A 373 48.51 -25.59 -17.81
CA MET A 373 48.21 -27.02 -17.88
C MET A 373 48.02 -27.71 -16.52
N ASN A 374 48.37 -27.06 -15.41
CA ASN A 374 48.22 -27.63 -14.07
C ASN A 374 46.94 -27.12 -13.39
N GLU A 375 46.16 -28.05 -12.83
CA GLU A 375 44.93 -27.75 -12.08
C GLU A 375 45.20 -26.99 -10.78
N PHE A 376 46.33 -27.27 -10.11
CA PHE A 376 46.71 -26.67 -8.83
C PHE A 376 47.88 -25.71 -8.99
N SER A 377 47.89 -24.64 -8.20
CA SER A 377 49.02 -23.69 -8.15
C SER A 377 50.25 -24.29 -7.46
N PRO A 378 51.45 -23.71 -7.65
CA PRO A 378 52.63 -24.09 -6.89
C PRO A 378 52.50 -23.91 -5.36
N GLU A 379 51.64 -23.00 -4.92
CA GLU A 379 51.33 -22.75 -3.50
C GLU A 379 50.47 -23.86 -2.90
N GLU A 380 49.67 -24.53 -3.73
CA GLU A 380 48.76 -25.61 -3.35
C GLU A 380 49.36 -27.00 -3.59
N THR A 381 50.46 -27.09 -4.34
CA THR A 381 51.13 -28.36 -4.64
C THR A 381 52.27 -28.65 -3.67
N GLY A 382 52.33 -29.88 -3.13
CA GLY A 382 53.39 -30.31 -2.22
C GLY A 382 54.77 -30.43 -2.88
N ALA A 383 55.82 -29.95 -2.21
CA ALA A 383 57.20 -30.01 -2.72
C ALA A 383 57.74 -31.43 -2.97
N TYR A 384 57.13 -32.41 -2.31
CA TYR A 384 57.44 -33.84 -2.39
C TYR A 384 56.22 -34.66 -2.84
N ALA A 385 55.26 -34.00 -3.50
CA ALA A 385 54.15 -34.65 -4.17
C ALA A 385 54.67 -35.66 -5.21
N ARG A 386 53.99 -36.82 -5.30
CA ARG A 386 54.36 -37.92 -6.20
C ARG A 386 53.52 -37.90 -7.48
N GLU A 387 52.45 -37.13 -7.49
CA GLU A 387 51.57 -36.83 -8.60
C GLU A 387 52.35 -36.12 -9.72
N LEU A 388 51.99 -36.42 -10.96
CA LEU A 388 52.60 -35.79 -12.13
C LEU A 388 52.03 -34.40 -12.33
N VAL A 389 52.91 -33.41 -12.52
CA VAL A 389 52.56 -32.05 -12.90
C VAL A 389 53.27 -31.69 -14.20
N TRP A 390 52.69 -30.75 -14.94
CA TRP A 390 53.24 -30.20 -16.17
C TRP A 390 54.32 -29.17 -15.87
N TRP A 391 55.42 -29.30 -16.59
CA TRP A 391 56.53 -28.35 -16.59
C TRP A 391 56.72 -27.82 -18.00
N LYS A 392 57.04 -26.53 -18.15
CA LYS A 392 57.29 -25.85 -19.42
C LYS A 392 58.56 -25.03 -19.31
N CYS A 393 59.51 -25.20 -20.24
CA CYS A 393 60.71 -24.36 -20.28
C CYS A 393 60.52 -23.16 -21.21
N ALA A 394 61.40 -22.15 -21.08
CA ALA A 394 61.39 -20.96 -21.94
C ALA A 394 61.58 -21.28 -23.44
N ASN A 395 62.17 -22.43 -23.78
CA ASN A 395 62.32 -22.88 -25.17
C ASN A 395 61.10 -23.67 -25.68
N GLY A 396 59.97 -23.65 -24.96
CA GLY A 396 58.71 -24.23 -25.40
C GLY A 396 58.56 -25.74 -25.20
N CYS A 397 59.51 -26.41 -24.54
CA CYS A 397 59.36 -27.84 -24.24
C CYS A 397 58.47 -28.05 -23.01
N SER A 398 57.46 -28.91 -23.14
CA SER A 398 56.60 -29.34 -22.04
C SER A 398 56.81 -30.82 -21.69
N TRP A 399 56.77 -31.17 -20.40
CA TRP A 399 56.84 -32.55 -19.93
C TRP A 399 56.15 -32.75 -18.59
N GLN A 400 55.79 -33.99 -18.28
CA GLN A 400 55.25 -34.38 -16.98
C GLN A 400 56.33 -35.00 -16.08
N GLN A 401 56.37 -34.55 -14.82
CA GLN A 401 57.19 -35.16 -13.77
C GLN A 401 56.65 -34.76 -12.40
N SER A 402 56.85 -35.61 -11.39
CA SER A 402 56.44 -35.27 -10.02
C SER A 402 57.38 -34.26 -9.35
N PRO A 403 56.86 -33.34 -8.52
CA PRO A 403 57.66 -32.43 -7.70
C PRO A 403 58.73 -33.14 -6.85
N ASN A 404 58.42 -34.32 -6.33
CA ASN A 404 59.36 -35.12 -5.54
C ASN A 404 60.61 -35.52 -6.34
N ALA A 405 60.42 -35.95 -7.58
CA ALA A 405 61.51 -36.36 -8.48
C ALA A 405 62.25 -35.16 -9.10
N ARG A 406 61.77 -33.94 -8.87
CA ARG A 406 62.31 -32.71 -9.45
C ARG A 406 63.21 -32.00 -8.43
N ASN A 407 64.52 -32.18 -8.59
CA ASN A 407 65.55 -31.51 -7.76
C ASN A 407 66.52 -30.64 -8.59
N SER A 408 66.28 -30.52 -9.90
CA SER A 408 67.13 -29.77 -10.83
C SER A 408 66.31 -28.75 -11.59
N SER A 409 66.82 -27.52 -11.74
CA SER A 409 66.25 -26.49 -12.60
C SER A 409 66.60 -26.64 -14.08
N ARG A 410 67.24 -27.76 -14.48
CA ARG A 410 67.54 -28.04 -15.88
C ARG A 410 66.33 -28.61 -16.60
N CYS A 411 65.93 -28.02 -17.72
CA CYS A 411 64.88 -28.58 -18.57
C CYS A 411 65.20 -30.04 -18.94
N LYS A 412 64.20 -30.93 -18.88
CA LYS A 412 64.40 -32.35 -19.19
C LYS A 412 64.69 -32.57 -20.68
N CYS A 413 64.13 -31.72 -21.54
CA CYS A 413 64.25 -31.83 -23.00
C CYS A 413 65.56 -31.18 -23.50
N CYS A 414 65.82 -29.91 -23.18
CA CYS A 414 66.97 -29.17 -23.72
C CYS A 414 68.19 -29.10 -22.78
N ARG A 415 68.10 -29.62 -21.55
CA ARG A 415 69.17 -29.63 -20.53
C ARG A 415 69.70 -28.24 -20.07
N VAL A 416 69.15 -27.14 -20.58
CA VAL A 416 69.46 -25.76 -20.15
C VAL A 416 68.99 -25.52 -18.71
N LYS A 417 69.83 -24.86 -17.89
CA LYS A 417 69.58 -24.52 -16.48
C LYS A 417 68.91 -23.14 -16.39
N PHE A 418 67.87 -23.01 -15.55
CA PHE A 418 67.11 -21.77 -15.35
C PHE A 418 67.05 -21.34 -13.87
#